data_AF-A0A941GCE3-F1
#
_entry.id   AF-A0A941GCE3-F1
#
_cell.length_a   1.000
_cell.length_b   1.000
_cell.length_c   1.000
_cell.angle_alpha   90.00
_cell.angle_beta   90.00
_cell.angle_gamma   90.00
#
_symmetry.space_group_name_H-M   'P 1'
#
loop_
_entity.id
_entity.type
_entity.pdbx_description
1 polymer ?
#
loop_
_entity_poly.entity_id
_entity_poly.type
_entity_poly.pdbx_seq_one_letter_code
_entity_poly.pdbx_strand_id
1 'polypeptide(L)'
;MDLQAPIDLEIVNALIAATPDTWNAAEMIVEREQLGEDESMKIVIFSPEGFRDIVGPTDEIYVGLYKLSDLFGEYGKIWSRVSYAVSMTPEGAWRYKIKFEY
;
A
#
# COMPACT_ATOMS: atom_id res chain seq x y z
N MET A 1 10.43 -13.37 -7.79
CA MET A 1 10.42 -11.91 -8.00
C MET A 1 11.03 -11.29 -6.76
N ASP A 2 12.36 -11.33 -6.66
CA ASP A 2 13.12 -10.85 -5.50
C ASP A 2 13.16 -9.31 -5.40
N LEU A 3 12.81 -8.62 -6.50
CA LEU A 3 12.77 -7.15 -6.58
C LEU A 3 11.49 -6.53 -6.01
N GLN A 4 10.40 -7.29 -5.93
CA GLN A 4 9.11 -6.79 -5.43
C GLN A 4 9.11 -6.66 -3.90
N ALA A 5 9.67 -7.66 -3.21
CA ALA A 5 9.72 -7.73 -1.76
C ALA A 5 10.32 -6.47 -1.07
N PRO A 6 11.44 -5.88 -1.53
CA PRO A 6 11.94 -4.64 -0.92
C PRO A 6 11.01 -3.45 -1.14
N ILE A 7 10.38 -3.32 -2.33
CA ILE A 7 9.45 -2.22 -2.62
C ILE A 7 8.20 -2.33 -1.75
N ASP A 8 7.63 -3.52 -1.65
CA ASP A 8 6.48 -3.81 -0.77
C ASP A 8 6.79 -3.49 0.69
N LEU A 9 8.01 -3.80 1.14
CA LEU A 9 8.45 -3.50 2.50
C LEU A 9 8.59 -1.99 2.75
N GLU A 10 9.11 -1.23 1.79
CA GLU A 10 9.15 0.24 1.85
C GLU A 10 7.73 0.81 2.02
N ILE A 11 6.78 0.36 1.19
CA ILE A 11 5.37 0.80 1.24
C ILE A 11 4.73 0.46 2.58
N VAL A 12 4.93 -0.77 3.07
CA VAL A 12 4.38 -1.23 4.35
C VAL A 12 4.95 -0.42 5.51
N ASN A 13 6.26 -0.16 5.53
CA ASN A 13 6.87 0.65 6.59
C ASN A 13 6.34 2.08 6.57
N ALA A 14 6.17 2.67 5.38
CA ALA A 14 5.59 4.00 5.24
C ALA A 14 4.11 4.03 5.71
N LEU A 15 3.33 2.97 5.42
CA LEU A 15 1.97 2.83 5.92
C LEU A 15 1.93 2.72 7.46
N ILE A 16 2.81 1.92 8.06
CA ILE A 16 2.93 1.80 9.52
C ILE A 16 3.32 3.15 10.13
N ALA A 17 4.26 3.88 9.53
CA ALA A 17 4.68 5.19 10.00
C ALA A 17 3.58 6.27 9.86
N ALA A 18 2.73 6.15 8.83
CA ALA A 18 1.56 7.01 8.63
C ALA A 18 0.38 6.61 9.53
N THR A 19 0.41 5.42 10.12
CA THR A 19 -0.66 4.89 10.97
C THR A 19 -0.60 5.59 12.33
N PRO A 20 -1.70 6.22 12.79
CA PRO A 20 -1.75 6.84 14.11
C PRO A 20 -1.53 5.83 15.24
N ASP A 21 -0.93 6.27 16.35
CA ASP A 21 -0.70 5.41 17.53
C ASP A 21 -1.98 4.81 18.13
N THR A 22 -3.14 5.38 17.82
CA THR A 22 -4.46 4.90 18.26
C THR A 22 -4.96 3.69 17.47
N TRP A 23 -4.38 3.43 16.29
CA TRP A 23 -4.81 2.36 15.40
C TRP A 23 -3.96 1.11 15.63
N ASN A 24 -4.60 -0.04 15.83
CA ASN A 24 -3.91 -1.33 15.88
C ASN A 24 -3.91 -2.01 14.50
N ALA A 25 -4.71 -1.51 13.57
CA ALA A 25 -4.72 -1.95 12.19
C ALA A 25 -5.03 -0.81 11.22
N ALA A 26 -4.42 -0.90 10.03
CA ALA A 26 -4.66 0.00 8.92
C ALA A 26 -4.75 -0.81 7.61
N GLU A 27 -5.65 -0.41 6.73
CA GLU A 27 -5.76 -0.94 5.39
C GLU A 27 -5.56 0.18 4.39
N MET A 28 -4.70 -0.06 3.42
CA MET A 28 -4.48 0.79 2.27
C MET A 28 -4.91 0.05 1.01
N ILE A 29 -5.78 0.66 0.25
CA ILE A 29 -6.21 0.20 -1.06
C ILE A 29 -5.66 1.16 -2.10
N VAL A 30 -5.03 0.61 -3.12
CA VAL A 30 -4.52 1.36 -4.27
C VAL A 30 -5.18 0.81 -5.51
N GLU A 31 -5.95 1.66 -6.16
CA GLU A 31 -6.57 1.37 -7.46
C GLU A 31 -5.77 2.11 -8.53
N ARG A 32 -5.30 1.36 -9.53
CA ARG A 32 -4.56 1.91 -10.66
C ARG A 32 -5.52 2.08 -11.82
N GLU A 33 -5.67 3.31 -12.29
CA GLU A 33 -6.43 3.65 -13.49
C GLU A 33 -5.46 4.17 -14.55
N GLN A 34 -5.31 3.41 -15.63
CA GLN A 34 -4.54 3.81 -16.80
C GLN A 34 -5.50 4.36 -17.86
N LEU A 35 -5.43 5.67 -18.09
CA LEU A 35 -6.26 6.38 -19.05
C LEU A 35 -5.37 6.87 -20.22
N GLY A 36 -5.11 5.96 -21.15
CA GLY A 36 -4.21 6.24 -22.27
C GLY A 36 -2.75 6.27 -21.83
N GLU A 37 -2.08 7.40 -22.02
CA GLU A 37 -0.68 7.64 -21.58
C GLU A 37 -0.59 8.10 -20.12
N ASP A 38 -1.70 8.53 -19.51
CA ASP A 38 -1.75 8.96 -18.12
C ASP A 38 -2.01 7.76 -17.19
N GLU A 39 -1.14 7.60 -16.20
CA GLU A 39 -1.31 6.67 -15.09
C GLU A 39 -1.76 7.45 -13.84
N SER A 40 -2.93 7.08 -13.31
CA SER A 40 -3.44 7.63 -12.06
C SER A 40 -3.58 6.53 -11.02
N MET A 41 -3.15 6.83 -9.79
CA MET A 41 -3.27 5.93 -8.66
C MET A 41 -4.17 6.56 -7.60
N LYS A 42 -5.28 5.89 -7.31
CA LYS A 42 -6.19 6.28 -6.26
C LYS A 42 -5.86 5.50 -5.01
N ILE A 43 -5.35 6.19 -4.00
CA ILE A 43 -4.92 5.60 -2.73
C ILE A 43 -5.94 5.97 -1.66
N VAL A 44 -6.42 4.97 -0.94
CA VAL A 44 -7.33 5.14 0.19
C VAL A 44 -6.76 4.39 1.38
N ILE A 45 -6.49 5.11 2.47
CA ILE A 45 -6.07 4.53 3.74
C ILE A 45 -7.21 4.69 4.73
N PHE A 46 -7.56 3.61 5.41
CA PHE A 46 -8.61 3.58 6.42
C PHE A 46 -8.29 2.56 7.51
N SER A 47 -8.91 2.73 8.68
CA SER A 47 -8.81 1.73 9.73
C SER A 47 -9.97 0.73 9.63
N PRO A 48 -9.71 -0.58 9.60
CA PRO A 48 -10.76 -1.60 9.70
C PRO A 48 -11.45 -1.60 11.08
N GLU A 49 -10.86 -0.97 12.09
CA GLU A 49 -11.44 -0.82 13.44
C GLU A 49 -12.50 0.29 13.50
N GLY A 50 -12.70 1.07 12.41
CA GLY A 50 -13.72 2.11 12.33
C GLY A 50 -13.30 3.47 12.87
N PHE A 51 -11.99 3.68 13.10
CA PHE A 51 -11.47 5.00 13.43
C PHE A 51 -11.73 6.02 12.32
N ARG A 52 -11.97 7.26 12.71
CA ARG A 52 -12.35 8.37 11.82
C ARG A 52 -11.20 9.31 11.47
N ASP A 53 -9.99 9.00 11.91
CA ASP A 53 -8.83 9.81 11.58
C ASP A 53 -8.57 9.80 10.08
N ILE A 54 -8.28 10.98 9.53
CA ILE A 54 -7.97 11.13 8.12
C ILE A 54 -6.48 10.82 7.97
N VAL A 55 -6.18 9.63 7.45
CA VAL A 55 -4.81 9.22 7.11
C VAL A 55 -4.63 9.39 5.61
N GLY A 56 -3.71 10.28 5.24
CA GLY A 56 -3.30 10.47 3.85
C GLY A 56 -2.09 9.61 3.51
N PRO A 57 -1.93 9.20 2.24
CA PRO A 57 -0.69 8.60 1.78
C PRO A 57 0.48 9.58 1.91
N THR A 58 1.62 9.09 2.38
CA THR A 58 2.88 9.85 2.44
C THR A 58 3.60 9.80 1.09
N ASP A 59 4.55 10.71 0.87
CA ASP A 59 5.40 10.71 -0.33
C ASP A 59 6.11 9.36 -0.54
N GLU A 60 6.53 8.69 0.54
CA GLU A 60 7.16 7.37 0.49
C GLU A 60 6.23 6.29 -0.07
N ILE A 61 4.94 6.33 0.29
CA ILE A 61 3.92 5.44 -0.28
C ILE A 61 3.80 5.68 -1.78
N TYR A 62 3.69 6.95 -2.21
CA TYR A 62 3.61 7.28 -3.63
C TYR A 62 4.83 6.76 -4.40
N VAL A 63 6.04 7.07 -3.92
CA VAL A 63 7.30 6.64 -4.55
C VAL A 63 7.38 5.11 -4.62
N GLY A 64 7.00 4.40 -3.55
CA GLY A 64 6.98 2.94 -3.53
C GLY A 64 6.00 2.36 -4.55
N LEU A 65 4.79 2.91 -4.66
CA LEU A 65 3.77 2.44 -5.60
C LEU A 65 4.16 2.69 -7.06
N TYR A 66 4.78 3.82 -7.37
CA TYR A 66 5.29 4.08 -8.72
C TYR A 66 6.45 3.13 -9.09
N LYS A 67 7.39 2.89 -8.17
CA LYS A 67 8.44 1.86 -8.37
C LYS A 67 7.83 0.47 -8.61
N LEU A 68 6.78 0.14 -7.87
CA LEU A 68 6.07 -1.13 -8.01
C LEU A 68 5.39 -1.23 -9.38
N SER A 69 4.69 -0.18 -9.81
CA SER A 69 4.04 -0.12 -11.12
C SER A 69 5.03 -0.28 -12.25
N ASP A 70 6.15 0.44 -12.19
CA ASP A 70 7.24 0.36 -13.17
C ASP A 70 7.80 -1.06 -13.26
N LEU A 71 8.13 -1.67 -12.11
CA LEU A 71 8.60 -3.06 -12.03
C LEU A 71 7.62 -4.03 -12.70
N PHE A 72 6.32 -3.93 -12.38
CA PHE A 72 5.30 -4.81 -12.95
C PHE A 72 5.06 -4.55 -14.45
N GLY A 73 5.23 -3.30 -14.90
CA GLY A 73 5.23 -2.91 -16.30
C GLY A 73 6.34 -3.58 -17.10
N GLU A 74 7.56 -3.63 -16.55
CA GLU A 74 8.70 -4.33 -17.18
C GLU A 74 8.45 -5.84 -17.36
N TYR A 75 7.73 -6.46 -16.43
CA TYR A 75 7.39 -7.90 -16.48
C TYR A 75 6.06 -8.21 -17.19
N GLY A 76 5.35 -7.19 -17.69
CA GLY A 76 4.11 -7.35 -18.47
C GLY A 76 2.89 -7.83 -17.68
N LYS A 77 2.93 -7.79 -16.34
CA LYS A 77 1.78 -8.14 -15.48
C LYS A 77 1.36 -6.91 -14.71
N ILE A 78 0.44 -6.14 -15.26
CA ILE A 78 0.02 -4.91 -14.60
C ILE A 78 -1.18 -5.22 -13.68
N TRP A 79 -1.06 -4.90 -12.40
CA TRP A 79 -2.16 -5.04 -11.45
C TRP A 79 -3.14 -3.88 -11.61
N SER A 80 -4.44 -4.16 -11.47
CA SER A 80 -5.49 -3.15 -11.46
C SER A 80 -5.72 -2.60 -10.06
N ARG A 81 -5.50 -3.42 -9.03
CA ARG A 81 -5.66 -3.03 -7.63
C ARG A 81 -4.71 -3.79 -6.71
N VAL A 82 -4.17 -3.12 -5.72
CA VAL A 82 -3.40 -3.74 -4.64
C VAL A 82 -3.91 -3.26 -3.28
N SER A 83 -4.02 -4.18 -2.34
CA SER A 83 -4.42 -3.90 -0.96
C SER A 83 -3.30 -4.30 -0.01
N TYR A 84 -2.87 -3.36 0.83
CA TYR A 84 -1.94 -3.55 1.93
C TYR A 84 -2.71 -3.47 3.24
N ALA A 85 -2.72 -4.54 4.01
CA ALA A 85 -3.30 -4.56 5.34
C ALA A 85 -2.19 -4.74 6.36
N VAL A 86 -2.09 -3.83 7.33
CA VAL A 86 -1.17 -3.92 8.47
C VAL A 86 -1.96 -4.06 9.75
N SER A 87 -1.49 -4.92 10.64
CA SER A 87 -2.12 -5.20 11.93
C SER A 87 -1.05 -5.47 12.97
N MET A 88 -1.19 -4.86 14.13
CA MET A 88 -0.31 -5.06 15.27
C MET A 88 -0.74 -6.32 16.02
N THR A 89 0.21 -7.21 16.28
CA THR A 89 -0.01 -8.38 17.11
C THR A 89 -0.07 -7.98 18.58
N PRO A 90 -0.68 -8.82 19.45
CA PRO A 90 -0.66 -8.59 20.90
C PRO A 90 0.76 -8.54 21.52
N GLU A 91 1.78 -8.98 20.79
CA GLU A 91 3.19 -8.91 21.17
C GLU A 91 3.85 -7.56 20.80
N GLY A 92 3.11 -6.65 20.16
CA GLY A 92 3.61 -5.35 19.69
C GLY A 92 4.34 -5.39 18.35
N ALA A 93 4.27 -6.50 17.62
CA ALA A 93 4.89 -6.63 16.30
C ALA A 93 3.87 -6.34 15.18
N TRP A 94 4.26 -5.54 14.19
CA TRP A 94 3.43 -5.32 13.01
C TRP A 94 3.52 -6.50 12.04
N ARG A 95 2.36 -7.01 11.64
CA ARG A 95 2.21 -7.97 10.53
C ARG A 95 1.52 -7.27 9.38
N TYR A 96 1.96 -7.59 8.17
CA TYR A 96 1.38 -7.07 6.96
C TYR A 96 0.92 -8.20 6.03
N LYS A 97 -0.07 -7.89 5.21
CA LYS A 97 -0.60 -8.76 4.17
C LYS A 97 -0.85 -7.94 2.92
N ILE A 98 -0.43 -8.47 1.78
CA ILE A 98 -0.54 -7.81 0.49
C ILE A 98 -1.38 -8.69 -0.42
N LYS A 99 -2.35 -8.08 -1.11
CA LYS A 99 -3.21 -8.75 -2.07
C LYS A 99 -3.20 -7.97 -3.38
N PHE A 100 -2.79 -8.61 -4.46
CA PHE A 100 -2.84 -8.07 -5.80
C PHE A 100 -4.07 -8.59 -6.54
N GLU A 101 -4.71 -7.72 -7.29
CA GLU A 101 -5.81 -8.00 -8.21
C GLU A 101 -5.41 -7.51 -9.61
N TYR A 102 -5.71 -8.33 -10.61
CA TYR A 102 -5.31 -8.14 -12.00
C TYR A 102 -6.55 -7.93 -12.84
#